data_AF-A0A5D0QJI4-F1
#
_entry.id   AF-A0A5D0QJI4-F1
#
_cell.length_a   1.000
_cell.length_b   1.000
_cell.length_c   1.000
_cell.angle_alpha   90.00
_cell.angle_beta   90.00
_cell.angle_gamma   90.00
#
_symmetry.space_group_name_H-M   'P 1'
#
loop_
_entity.id
_entity.type
_entity.pdbx_description
1 polymer ?
#
loop_
_entity_poly.entity_id
_entity_poly.type
_entity_poly.pdbx_seq_one_letter_code
_entity_poly.pdbx_strand_id
1 'polypeptide(L)'
;MPAAYKRFGKKKNRDYGNHDHLARARSVDYIVIHDTEGTYQGIPSLVRNPKYVSWHYTIRSRDGHVAQHVPTNDIAWHAGNWDVNTRSIGIEHEGYLAKGGAWYTEAMYRASARLVKYLAAKHDIPLNRAHILGHDNVPGTTPQTVAGMHEDPGPYWDWEHYFELMNKPFKAVKDGDSIIIRPSYASNRPRFTGCVTAKAAQACPAHGASTVWLHKSPSHTAPLVTDLGKHPGKPSTYSVYDHSARASTGQRYAVAARQGDWTAIWYLGQKAWFHNPASNPTAIAAKGPLVTPLSGEVKVYGRAYPEKSAYKSAAYQPLTPLKYKIGPGQTYTVGDTITGSYYAANAYSPARHVTTTGKARYHQIQLGHRVMFVMAKDVRLIG
;
A
#
# COMPACT_ATOMS: atom_id res chain seq x y z
N MET A 1 -20.43 14.92 2.58
CA MET A 1 -20.10 16.13 1.78
C MET A 1 -19.75 15.64 0.39
N PRO A 2 -20.67 15.66 -0.58
CA PRO A 2 -20.47 14.93 -1.83
C PRO A 2 -19.29 15.49 -2.64
N ALA A 3 -18.54 14.59 -3.26
CA ALA A 3 -17.50 14.93 -4.22
C ALA A 3 -18.12 15.54 -5.48
N ALA A 4 -17.38 16.42 -6.17
CA ALA A 4 -17.91 17.06 -7.37
C ALA A 4 -17.87 16.15 -8.59
N TYR A 5 -19.04 15.81 -9.12
CA TYR A 5 -19.20 15.15 -10.42
C TYR A 5 -19.83 16.11 -11.44
N LYS A 6 -18.99 16.79 -12.21
CA LYS A 6 -19.43 17.70 -13.28
C LYS A 6 -18.37 17.84 -14.36
N ARG A 7 -18.81 18.13 -15.59
CA ARG A 7 -17.91 18.47 -16.71
C ARG A 7 -17.19 19.79 -16.43
N PHE A 8 -15.92 19.88 -16.78
CA PHE A 8 -15.14 21.11 -16.69
C PHE A 8 -14.23 21.25 -17.91
N GLY A 9 -14.30 22.32 -18.71
CA GLY A 9 -13.36 22.54 -19.82
C GLY A 9 -13.89 22.20 -21.23
N LYS A 10 -13.02 22.41 -22.23
CA LYS A 10 -13.41 22.45 -23.66
C LYS A 10 -13.54 21.06 -24.30
N LYS A 11 -13.00 19.99 -23.70
CA LYS A 11 -13.04 18.63 -24.28
C LYS A 11 -14.32 17.85 -23.94
N LYS A 12 -15.43 18.54 -23.61
CA LYS A 12 -16.87 18.18 -23.38
C LYS A 12 -17.25 16.80 -22.77
N ASN A 13 -16.48 15.73 -22.98
CA ASN A 13 -16.69 14.38 -22.46
C ASN A 13 -15.49 13.79 -21.69
N ARG A 14 -14.26 14.32 -21.83
CA ARG A 14 -13.07 13.77 -21.14
C ARG A 14 -12.67 14.52 -19.87
N ASP A 15 -13.07 15.78 -19.77
CA ASP A 15 -12.74 16.61 -18.62
C ASP A 15 -13.98 16.68 -17.73
N TYR A 16 -14.05 15.80 -16.74
CA TYR A 16 -15.17 15.71 -15.81
C TYR A 16 -14.75 15.10 -14.48
N GLY A 17 -15.39 15.58 -13.41
CA GLY A 17 -15.36 15.00 -12.07
C GLY A 17 -13.97 14.69 -11.50
N ASN A 18 -13.98 14.26 -10.25
CA ASN A 18 -12.79 13.73 -9.57
C ASN A 18 -12.92 12.24 -9.23
N HIS A 19 -13.92 11.57 -9.78
CA HIS A 19 -14.24 10.15 -9.60
C HIS A 19 -15.01 9.66 -10.83
N ASP A 20 -15.22 8.35 -10.94
CA ASP A 20 -16.01 7.73 -12.02
C ASP A 20 -17.21 6.97 -11.47
N HIS A 21 -18.39 7.27 -12.01
CA HIS A 21 -19.60 6.50 -11.72
C HIS A 21 -19.53 5.10 -12.35
N LEU A 22 -20.14 4.14 -11.67
CA LEU A 22 -20.28 2.77 -12.16
C LEU A 22 -21.75 2.38 -12.30
N ALA A 23 -22.13 1.97 -13.52
CA ALA A 23 -23.48 1.49 -13.81
C ALA A 23 -23.77 0.08 -13.27
N ARG A 24 -22.72 -0.67 -12.90
CA ARG A 24 -22.82 -2.05 -12.40
C ARG A 24 -22.04 -2.16 -11.09
N ALA A 25 -22.36 -3.20 -10.32
CA ALA A 25 -21.57 -3.57 -9.15
C ALA A 25 -20.12 -3.88 -9.57
N ARG A 26 -19.16 -3.53 -8.72
CA ARG A 26 -17.75 -3.89 -8.88
C ARG A 26 -17.23 -4.70 -7.70
N SER A 27 -16.19 -5.50 -7.94
CA SER A 27 -15.38 -6.07 -6.86
C SER A 27 -14.55 -4.97 -6.20
N VAL A 28 -14.36 -5.09 -4.90
CA VAL A 28 -13.43 -4.25 -4.14
C VAL A 28 -12.49 -5.22 -3.45
N ASP A 29 -11.21 -5.15 -3.81
CA ASP A 29 -10.17 -6.04 -3.29
C ASP A 29 -9.47 -5.37 -2.11
N TYR A 30 -9.40 -4.02 -2.07
CA TYR A 30 -8.59 -3.28 -1.11
C TYR A 30 -9.34 -2.15 -0.39
N ILE A 31 -8.89 -1.85 0.82
CA ILE A 31 -9.13 -0.57 1.48
C ILE A 31 -7.77 0.11 1.65
N VAL A 32 -7.64 1.34 1.16
CA VAL A 32 -6.39 2.12 1.27
C VAL A 32 -6.58 3.21 2.32
N ILE A 33 -5.71 3.17 3.32
CA ILE A 33 -5.60 4.13 4.42
C ILE A 33 -4.63 5.22 3.98
N HIS A 34 -5.11 6.45 4.06
CA HIS A 34 -4.37 7.66 3.76
C HIS A 34 -4.34 8.57 4.99
N ASP A 35 -3.43 9.53 4.98
CA ASP A 35 -3.67 10.78 5.67
C ASP A 35 -3.69 11.96 4.70
N THR A 36 -4.37 13.02 5.10
CA THR A 36 -4.70 14.13 4.20
C THR A 36 -3.55 15.08 3.91
N GLU A 37 -2.43 14.98 4.65
CA GLU A 37 -1.41 16.03 4.75
C GLU A 37 -2.02 17.43 4.96
N GLY A 38 -3.03 17.51 5.83
CA GLY A 38 -3.97 18.63 5.89
C GLY A 38 -4.95 18.57 7.06
N THR A 39 -5.83 19.57 7.13
CA THR A 39 -6.87 19.67 8.16
C THR A 39 -8.26 19.49 7.56
N TYR A 40 -9.21 19.08 8.40
CA TYR A 40 -10.59 18.81 8.02
C TYR A 40 -11.29 20.05 7.46
N GLN A 41 -10.89 21.26 7.86
CA GLN A 41 -11.43 22.51 7.34
C GLN A 41 -11.14 22.69 5.83
N GLY A 42 -10.03 22.15 5.34
CA GLY A 42 -9.66 22.20 3.92
C GLY A 42 -10.39 21.17 3.06
N ILE A 43 -10.85 20.07 3.64
CA ILE A 43 -11.45 18.94 2.91
C ILE A 43 -12.61 19.33 1.97
N PRO A 44 -13.56 20.20 2.37
CA PRO A 44 -14.64 20.61 1.47
C PRO A 44 -14.17 21.30 0.19
N SER A 45 -13.05 22.05 0.21
CA SER A 45 -12.54 22.72 -1.00
C SER A 45 -11.87 21.74 -1.95
N LEU A 46 -11.16 20.73 -1.41
CA LEU A 46 -10.50 19.69 -2.19
C LEU A 46 -11.53 18.79 -2.89
N VAL A 47 -12.49 18.25 -2.14
CA VAL A 47 -13.41 17.24 -2.67
C VAL A 47 -14.47 17.82 -3.62
N ARG A 48 -14.79 19.11 -3.48
CA ARG A 48 -15.72 19.83 -4.37
C ARG A 48 -15.04 20.43 -5.60
N ASN A 49 -13.71 20.37 -5.69
CA ASN A 49 -13.01 20.76 -6.89
C ASN A 49 -13.05 19.59 -7.90
N PRO A 50 -13.81 19.69 -8.99
CA PRO A 50 -13.90 18.60 -9.95
C PRO A 50 -12.57 18.38 -10.69
N LYS A 51 -11.60 19.30 -10.63
CA LYS A 51 -10.30 19.15 -11.30
C LYS A 51 -9.24 18.46 -10.44
N TYR A 52 -9.61 18.04 -9.23
CA TYR A 52 -8.67 17.52 -8.24
C TYR A 52 -8.91 16.03 -8.00
N VAL A 53 -8.28 15.47 -6.95
CA VAL A 53 -8.47 14.09 -6.52
C VAL A 53 -9.76 13.90 -5.70
N SER A 54 -10.12 12.65 -5.40
CA SER A 54 -11.21 12.29 -4.50
C SER A 54 -10.91 10.99 -3.76
N TRP A 55 -11.71 10.72 -2.74
CA TRP A 55 -11.68 9.50 -1.91
C TRP A 55 -13.10 9.22 -1.40
N HIS A 56 -13.33 8.05 -0.83
CA HIS A 56 -14.68 7.65 -0.41
C HIS A 56 -15.08 8.25 0.93
N TYR A 57 -14.17 8.24 1.91
CA TYR A 57 -14.45 8.69 3.27
C TYR A 57 -13.32 9.55 3.86
N THR A 58 -13.67 10.56 4.66
CA THR A 58 -12.74 11.24 5.57
C THR A 58 -13.07 10.92 7.02
N ILE A 59 -12.04 10.72 7.85
CA ILE A 59 -12.14 10.62 9.30
C ILE A 59 -11.48 11.85 9.94
N ARG A 60 -12.25 12.62 10.70
CA ARG A 60 -11.74 13.78 11.45
C ARG A 60 -10.96 13.34 12.69
N SER A 61 -9.82 13.96 12.92
CA SER A 61 -8.88 13.62 13.99
C SER A 61 -9.49 13.80 15.38
N ARG A 62 -10.05 14.97 15.68
CA ARG A 62 -10.43 15.33 17.05
C ARG A 62 -11.56 14.49 17.66
N ASP A 63 -12.47 13.96 16.85
CA ASP A 63 -13.73 13.35 17.32
C ASP A 63 -14.14 12.10 16.54
N GLY A 64 -13.35 11.66 15.56
CA GLY A 64 -13.67 10.48 14.75
C GLY A 64 -14.88 10.67 13.84
N HIS A 65 -15.30 11.91 13.54
CA HIS A 65 -16.39 12.15 12.60
C HIS A 65 -16.08 11.54 11.23
N VAL A 66 -17.00 10.68 10.74
CA VAL A 66 -16.91 10.01 9.45
C VAL A 66 -17.75 10.77 8.42
N ALA A 67 -17.13 11.25 7.36
CA ALA A 67 -17.82 11.91 6.25
C ALA A 67 -17.64 11.10 4.95
N GLN A 68 -18.76 10.71 4.32
CA GLN A 68 -18.72 10.11 2.98
C GLN A 68 -18.75 11.18 1.88
N HIS A 69 -17.98 10.93 0.82
CA HIS A 69 -17.80 11.81 -0.33
C HIS A 69 -18.16 11.15 -1.66
N VAL A 70 -17.73 9.91 -1.87
CA VAL A 70 -17.99 9.11 -3.08
C VAL A 70 -18.71 7.81 -2.65
N PRO A 71 -19.78 7.38 -3.34
CA PRO A 71 -20.40 6.07 -3.11
C PRO A 71 -19.38 4.94 -3.28
N THR A 72 -19.41 3.89 -2.45
CA THR A 72 -18.39 2.82 -2.52
C THR A 72 -18.43 2.01 -3.81
N ASN A 73 -19.57 2.00 -4.50
CA ASN A 73 -19.66 1.40 -5.84
C ASN A 73 -18.86 2.18 -6.88
N ASP A 74 -18.73 3.51 -6.73
CA ASP A 74 -18.00 4.37 -7.67
C ASP A 74 -16.49 4.36 -7.40
N ILE A 75 -15.71 4.79 -8.39
CA ILE A 75 -14.24 4.79 -8.34
C ILE A 75 -13.75 6.18 -7.99
N ALA A 76 -13.29 6.34 -6.74
CA ALA A 76 -12.58 7.55 -6.33
C ALA A 76 -11.14 7.56 -6.85
N TRP A 77 -10.56 8.74 -7.05
CA TRP A 77 -9.21 8.91 -7.60
C TRP A 77 -8.19 9.21 -6.50
N HIS A 78 -7.88 8.22 -5.66
CA HIS A 78 -7.09 8.42 -4.43
C HIS A 78 -5.69 7.79 -4.47
N ALA A 79 -5.52 6.63 -5.12
CA ALA A 79 -4.33 5.81 -4.96
C ALA A 79 -3.16 6.18 -5.89
N GLY A 80 -3.36 7.05 -6.89
CA GLY A 80 -2.35 7.35 -7.92
C GLY A 80 -2.01 6.17 -8.86
N ASN A 81 -2.66 5.02 -8.66
CA ASN A 81 -2.57 3.84 -9.49
C ASN A 81 -3.99 3.42 -9.90
N TRP A 82 -4.30 3.54 -11.19
CA TRP A 82 -5.64 3.27 -11.71
C TRP A 82 -6.11 1.83 -11.47
N ASP A 83 -5.18 0.86 -11.53
CA ASP A 83 -5.52 -0.54 -11.26
C ASP A 83 -5.95 -0.73 -9.80
N VAL A 84 -5.38 0.04 -8.87
CA VAL A 84 -5.76 0.02 -7.45
C VAL A 84 -7.06 0.80 -7.24
N ASN A 85 -7.19 2.02 -7.78
CA ASN A 85 -8.41 2.83 -7.66
C ASN A 85 -9.68 2.03 -8.04
N THR A 86 -9.63 1.29 -9.16
CA THR A 86 -10.80 0.56 -9.68
C THR A 86 -11.26 -0.58 -8.77
N ARG A 87 -10.39 -1.05 -7.87
CA ARG A 87 -10.63 -2.16 -6.93
C ARG A 87 -10.48 -1.77 -5.46
N SER A 88 -10.38 -0.47 -5.15
CA SER A 88 -10.21 -0.03 -3.77
C SER A 88 -11.30 0.93 -3.28
N ILE A 89 -11.38 1.04 -1.96
CA ILE A 89 -12.03 2.14 -1.24
C ILE A 89 -10.92 2.95 -0.53
N GLY A 90 -10.89 4.26 -0.77
CA GLY A 90 -9.94 5.19 -0.16
C GLY A 90 -10.52 5.87 1.07
N ILE A 91 -9.78 5.86 2.18
CA ILE A 91 -10.16 6.51 3.44
C ILE A 91 -9.05 7.47 3.87
N GLU A 92 -9.38 8.76 3.87
CA GLU A 92 -8.53 9.85 4.30
C GLU A 92 -8.64 10.13 5.79
N HIS A 93 -7.52 10.18 6.49
CA HIS A 93 -7.45 10.52 7.91
C HIS A 93 -6.89 11.94 8.04
N GLU A 94 -7.64 12.83 8.69
CA GLU A 94 -7.13 14.19 8.96
C GLU A 94 -5.80 14.13 9.72
N GLY A 95 -4.74 14.71 9.17
CA GLY A 95 -3.43 14.68 9.79
C GLY A 95 -2.28 14.88 8.83
N TYR A 96 -1.09 14.57 9.34
CA TYR A 96 0.19 14.68 8.64
C TYR A 96 1.09 13.51 9.06
N LEU A 97 1.65 12.76 8.11
CA LEU A 97 2.44 11.57 8.39
C LEU A 97 3.67 11.86 9.27
N ALA A 98 4.25 13.05 9.11
CA ALA A 98 5.42 13.50 9.86
C ALA A 98 5.12 13.85 11.32
N LYS A 99 3.84 13.92 11.69
CA LYS A 99 3.35 14.33 13.02
C LYS A 99 2.29 13.39 13.57
N GLY A 100 2.32 12.11 13.18
CA GLY A 100 1.26 11.13 13.49
C GLY A 100 0.85 11.08 14.96
N GLY A 101 1.80 11.18 15.91
CA GLY A 101 1.50 11.23 17.35
C GLY A 101 0.57 12.34 17.82
N ALA A 102 0.45 13.43 17.06
CA ALA A 102 -0.45 14.54 17.37
C ALA A 102 -1.81 14.43 16.65
N TRP A 103 -1.91 13.63 15.58
CA TRP A 103 -3.08 13.62 14.68
C TRP A 103 -3.85 12.30 14.69
N TYR A 104 -3.17 11.17 14.91
CA TYR A 104 -3.82 9.86 14.93
C TYR A 104 -4.36 9.57 16.33
N THR A 105 -5.51 10.17 16.63
CA THR A 105 -6.16 10.03 17.94
C THR A 105 -6.90 8.71 18.07
N GLU A 106 -7.20 8.34 19.32
CA GLU A 106 -8.03 7.18 19.61
C GLU A 106 -9.45 7.28 19.01
N ALA A 107 -10.03 8.48 19.00
CA ALA A 107 -11.34 8.71 18.41
C ALA A 107 -11.34 8.40 16.90
N MET A 108 -10.30 8.85 16.20
CA MET A 108 -10.06 8.54 14.79
C MET A 108 -9.86 7.03 14.58
N TYR A 109 -8.95 6.40 15.33
CA TYR A 109 -8.68 4.97 15.20
C TYR A 109 -9.94 4.12 15.39
N ARG A 110 -10.73 4.38 16.44
CA ARG A 110 -11.97 3.64 16.70
C ARG A 110 -13.02 3.85 15.61
N ALA A 111 -13.19 5.08 15.14
CA ALA A 111 -14.15 5.38 14.07
C ALA A 111 -13.75 4.70 12.75
N SER A 112 -12.47 4.82 12.38
CA SER A 112 -11.90 4.20 11.20
C SER A 112 -11.97 2.67 11.26
N ALA A 113 -11.60 2.05 12.38
CA ALA A 113 -11.64 0.59 12.54
C ALA A 113 -13.09 0.05 12.41
N ARG A 114 -14.09 0.75 12.98
CA ARG A 114 -15.50 0.38 12.79
C ARG A 114 -15.91 0.46 11.31
N LEU A 115 -15.53 1.53 10.62
CA LEU A 115 -15.83 1.70 9.20
C LEU A 115 -15.16 0.60 8.36
N VAL A 116 -13.87 0.34 8.57
CA VAL A 116 -13.14 -0.68 7.81
C VAL A 116 -13.67 -2.08 8.07
N LYS A 117 -14.02 -2.46 9.31
CA LYS A 117 -14.71 -3.73 9.58
C LYS A 117 -16.01 -3.86 8.79
N TYR A 118 -16.83 -2.80 8.78
CA TYR A 118 -18.09 -2.78 8.06
C TYR A 118 -17.88 -2.95 6.55
N LEU A 119 -16.96 -2.18 5.97
CA LEU A 119 -16.66 -2.23 4.54
C LEU A 119 -16.05 -3.58 4.14
N ALA A 120 -15.13 -4.11 4.96
CA ALA A 120 -14.51 -5.40 4.73
C ALA A 120 -15.55 -6.53 4.74
N ALA A 121 -16.47 -6.55 5.72
CA ALA A 121 -17.56 -7.52 5.74
C ALA A 121 -18.52 -7.36 4.54
N LYS A 122 -18.82 -6.12 4.13
CA LYS A 122 -19.72 -5.83 3.00
C LYS A 122 -19.15 -6.27 1.65
N HIS A 123 -17.84 -6.18 1.48
CA HIS A 123 -17.16 -6.42 0.21
C HIS A 123 -16.32 -7.72 0.21
N ASP A 124 -16.41 -8.53 1.26
CA ASP A 124 -15.63 -9.75 1.46
C ASP A 124 -14.10 -9.52 1.37
N ILE A 125 -13.64 -8.41 1.94
CA ILE A 125 -12.22 -8.04 1.93
C ILE A 125 -11.53 -8.66 3.16
N PRO A 126 -10.47 -9.47 2.98
CA PRO A 126 -9.71 -10.00 4.09
C PRO A 126 -9.09 -8.89 4.95
N LEU A 127 -9.33 -8.93 6.26
CA LEU A 127 -8.67 -8.02 7.21
C LEU A 127 -7.22 -8.48 7.47
N ASN A 128 -6.32 -8.14 6.54
CA ASN A 128 -4.87 -8.32 6.65
C ASN A 128 -4.12 -7.23 5.87
N ARG A 129 -2.80 -7.12 6.02
CA ARG A 129 -1.99 -6.08 5.36
C ARG A 129 -1.73 -6.31 3.88
N ALA A 130 -2.26 -7.39 3.29
CA ALA A 130 -2.29 -7.55 1.84
C ALA A 130 -3.53 -6.89 1.20
N HIS A 131 -4.54 -6.51 2.00
CA HIS A 131 -5.79 -5.93 1.48
C HIS A 131 -6.20 -4.63 2.18
N ILE A 132 -5.84 -4.46 3.45
CA ILE A 132 -5.89 -3.15 4.12
C ILE A 132 -4.50 -2.54 3.96
N LEU A 133 -4.36 -1.62 3.02
CA LEU A 133 -3.10 -1.03 2.58
C LEU A 133 -2.93 0.38 3.16
N GLY A 134 -1.69 0.80 3.41
CA GLY A 134 -1.37 2.24 3.42
C GLY A 134 -1.15 2.72 1.99
N HIS A 135 -1.29 4.02 1.72
CA HIS A 135 -0.94 4.54 0.40
C HIS A 135 0.54 4.30 0.05
N ASP A 136 1.40 4.31 1.07
CA ASP A 136 2.79 3.88 1.03
C ASP A 136 2.99 2.43 0.53
N ASN A 137 1.96 1.58 0.55
CA ASN A 137 2.04 0.20 0.04
C ASN A 137 1.56 0.06 -1.41
N VAL A 138 0.94 1.09 -1.99
CA VAL A 138 0.42 1.06 -3.36
C VAL A 138 1.58 1.18 -4.37
N PRO A 139 1.75 0.29 -5.34
CA PRO A 139 2.89 0.34 -6.26
C PRO A 139 2.79 1.46 -7.31
N GLY A 140 3.94 1.91 -7.80
CA GLY A 140 4.02 2.73 -9.01
C GLY A 140 3.60 1.92 -10.23
N THR A 141 2.99 2.56 -11.23
CA THR A 141 2.38 1.89 -12.40
C THR A 141 3.40 1.49 -13.49
N THR A 142 4.52 2.21 -13.55
CA THR A 142 5.66 2.03 -14.45
C THR A 142 6.96 2.42 -13.75
N PRO A 143 8.15 2.04 -14.26
CA PRO A 143 9.44 2.45 -13.71
C PRO A 143 9.58 3.94 -13.36
N GLN A 144 9.01 4.82 -14.18
CA GLN A 144 9.12 6.28 -14.03
C GLN A 144 8.28 6.82 -12.88
N THR A 145 7.20 6.12 -12.52
CA THR A 145 6.25 6.58 -11.48
C THR A 145 6.61 6.11 -10.08
N VAL A 146 7.51 5.13 -9.93
CA VAL A 146 7.83 4.52 -8.62
C VAL A 146 8.31 5.56 -7.60
N ALA A 147 9.22 6.44 -8.00
CA ALA A 147 9.81 7.43 -7.10
C ALA A 147 8.79 8.47 -6.58
N GLY A 148 7.77 8.78 -7.38
CA GLY A 148 6.73 9.75 -7.05
C GLY A 148 5.52 9.18 -6.32
N MET A 149 5.52 7.89 -5.99
CA MET A 149 4.44 7.30 -5.20
C MET A 149 4.51 7.72 -3.74
N HIS A 150 3.34 7.74 -3.12
CA HIS A 150 3.06 8.28 -1.79
C HIS A 150 3.75 7.54 -0.63
N GLU A 151 3.73 8.21 0.53
CA GLU A 151 4.38 7.84 1.79
C GLU A 151 3.41 7.80 2.99
N ASP A 152 2.17 8.27 2.83
CA ASP A 152 1.13 8.24 3.87
C ASP A 152 0.54 6.82 4.05
N PRO A 153 0.07 6.46 5.25
CA PRO A 153 0.01 7.27 6.48
C PRO A 153 1.36 7.30 7.26
N GLY A 154 2.43 6.75 6.66
CA GLY A 154 3.77 6.84 7.20
C GLY A 154 4.01 6.03 8.48
N PRO A 155 5.17 6.25 9.12
CA PRO A 155 5.69 5.32 10.12
C PRO A 155 4.96 5.37 11.47
N TYR A 156 4.26 6.48 11.75
CA TYR A 156 3.61 6.73 13.03
C TYR A 156 2.16 6.24 13.08
N TRP A 157 1.60 5.73 11.98
CA TRP A 157 0.33 5.02 12.05
C TRP A 157 0.51 3.68 12.78
N ASP A 158 -0.15 3.50 13.92
CA ASP A 158 -0.14 2.26 14.71
C ASP A 158 -1.01 1.19 14.05
N TRP A 159 -0.37 0.35 13.22
CA TRP A 159 -1.06 -0.75 12.54
C TRP A 159 -1.44 -1.88 13.49
N GLU A 160 -0.71 -2.09 14.60
CA GLU A 160 -1.05 -3.15 15.56
C GLU A 160 -2.36 -2.80 16.27
N HIS A 161 -2.41 -1.61 16.89
CA HIS A 161 -3.61 -1.10 17.56
C HIS A 161 -4.80 -1.01 16.62
N TYR A 162 -4.59 -0.54 15.39
CA TYR A 162 -5.66 -0.46 14.40
C TYR A 162 -6.28 -1.83 14.11
N PHE A 163 -5.47 -2.89 13.98
CA PHE A 163 -5.96 -4.25 13.77
C PHE A 163 -6.55 -4.90 15.03
N GLU A 164 -6.09 -4.53 16.23
CA GLU A 164 -6.71 -4.90 17.50
C GLU A 164 -8.14 -4.35 17.60
N LEU A 165 -8.36 -3.07 17.28
CA LEU A 165 -9.69 -2.47 17.23
C LEU A 165 -10.61 -3.13 16.18
N MET A 166 -10.01 -3.72 15.14
CA MET A 166 -10.72 -4.53 14.16
C MET A 166 -11.01 -5.97 14.61
N ASN A 167 -10.65 -6.36 15.83
CA ASN A 167 -10.68 -7.73 16.36
C ASN A 167 -9.89 -8.72 15.48
N LYS A 168 -8.79 -8.26 14.87
CA LYS A 168 -7.90 -9.06 14.02
C LYS A 168 -6.42 -8.85 14.40
N PRO A 169 -6.05 -9.03 15.68
CA PRO A 169 -4.66 -8.86 16.10
C PRO A 169 -3.73 -9.84 15.37
N PHE A 170 -2.49 -9.42 15.13
CA PHE A 170 -1.46 -10.26 14.51
C PHE A 170 -0.94 -11.29 15.51
N LYS A 171 -1.24 -12.57 15.26
CA LYS A 171 -0.86 -13.70 16.13
C LYS A 171 0.18 -14.58 15.47
N ALA A 172 1.11 -15.07 16.28
CA ALA A 172 2.13 -16.00 15.82
C ALA A 172 1.49 -17.37 15.51
N VAL A 173 2.03 -18.06 14.51
CA VAL A 173 1.68 -19.46 14.21
C VAL A 173 2.84 -20.39 14.58
N LYS A 174 2.54 -21.67 14.77
CA LYS A 174 3.57 -22.72 14.87
C LYS A 174 4.13 -23.03 13.48
N ASP A 175 5.42 -23.38 13.42
CA ASP A 175 6.11 -23.86 12.21
C ASP A 175 5.93 -22.93 10.98
N GLY A 176 6.04 -21.63 11.22
CA GLY A 176 5.91 -20.61 10.18
C GLY A 176 7.10 -20.57 9.22
N ASP A 177 6.82 -20.56 7.92
CA ASP A 177 7.77 -20.42 6.81
C ASP A 177 8.00 -18.96 6.39
N SER A 178 7.27 -18.04 7.03
CA SER A 178 7.35 -16.59 6.84
C SER A 178 7.25 -15.88 8.18
N ILE A 179 7.39 -14.54 8.17
CA ILE A 179 7.23 -13.70 9.35
C ILE A 179 6.26 -12.56 9.08
N ILE A 180 5.59 -12.09 10.12
CA ILE A 180 4.89 -10.80 10.14
C ILE A 180 5.72 -9.84 10.98
N ILE A 181 6.01 -8.65 10.46
CA ILE A 181 6.66 -7.58 11.24
C ILE A 181 5.69 -7.12 12.33
N ARG A 182 6.16 -7.03 13.57
CA ARG A 182 5.34 -6.63 14.72
C ARG A 182 6.23 -6.18 15.90
N PRO A 183 6.99 -5.09 15.77
CA PRO A 183 7.62 -4.46 16.92
C PRO A 183 6.55 -3.89 17.86
N SER A 184 6.83 -3.86 19.17
CA SER A 184 5.95 -3.19 20.14
C SER A 184 5.94 -1.68 19.87
N TYR A 185 4.78 -1.12 19.50
CA TYR A 185 4.67 0.30 19.16
C TYR A 185 5.13 1.23 20.31
N ALA A 186 4.82 0.89 21.56
CA ALA A 186 5.14 1.72 22.73
C ALA A 186 6.66 1.87 22.98
N SER A 187 7.42 0.80 22.75
CA SER A 187 8.87 0.75 23.02
C SER A 187 9.73 0.91 21.76
N ASN A 188 9.21 0.60 20.58
CA ASN A 188 9.91 0.74 19.31
C ASN A 188 9.93 2.21 18.86
N ARG A 189 11.05 2.87 19.15
CA ARG A 189 11.27 4.30 18.87
C ARG A 189 12.47 4.50 17.93
N PRO A 190 12.40 4.00 16.68
CA PRO A 190 13.51 4.10 15.75
C PRO A 190 13.79 5.56 15.36
N ARG A 191 15.03 5.85 14.96
CA ARG A 191 15.42 7.17 14.48
C ARG A 191 14.72 7.49 13.15
N PHE A 192 14.15 8.68 13.07
CA PHE A 192 13.65 9.29 11.83
C PHE A 192 14.21 10.71 11.64
N THR A 193 14.19 11.20 10.41
CA THR A 193 14.44 12.60 10.05
C THR A 193 13.31 13.13 9.16
N GLY A 194 13.34 14.41 8.80
CA GLY A 194 12.39 14.99 7.84
C GLY A 194 11.06 15.49 8.43
N CYS A 195 10.87 15.45 9.76
CA CYS A 195 9.63 15.94 10.38
C CYS A 195 9.47 17.47 10.36
N VAL A 196 10.55 18.19 10.08
CA VAL A 196 10.56 19.64 9.90
C VAL A 196 11.19 19.95 8.54
N THR A 197 10.40 20.44 7.60
CA THR A 197 10.82 20.66 6.20
C THR A 197 12.08 21.54 6.09
N ALA A 198 12.14 22.62 6.87
CA ALA A 198 13.29 23.54 6.88
C ALA A 198 14.57 22.92 7.48
N LYS A 199 14.46 21.77 8.16
CA LYS A 199 15.56 21.08 8.85
C LYS A 199 15.52 19.58 8.58
N ALA A 200 15.54 19.20 7.30
CA ALA A 200 15.30 17.82 6.87
C ALA A 200 16.26 16.77 7.49
N ALA A 201 17.50 17.15 7.83
CA ALA A 201 18.47 16.27 8.47
C ALA A 201 18.30 16.16 10.00
N GLN A 202 17.51 17.04 10.62
CA GLN A 202 17.26 17.01 12.05
C GLN A 202 16.51 15.73 12.42
N ALA A 203 16.92 15.11 13.53
CA ALA A 203 16.19 13.99 14.10
C ALA A 203 14.77 14.42 14.48
N CYS A 204 13.80 13.62 14.09
CA CYS A 204 12.43 13.74 14.57
C CYS A 204 12.39 13.49 16.09
N PRO A 205 11.42 14.09 16.80
CA PRO A 205 11.11 13.69 18.17
C PRO A 205 10.90 12.17 18.25
N ALA A 206 11.44 11.53 19.28
CA ALA A 206 11.27 10.09 19.49
C ALA A 206 9.78 9.77 19.68
N HIS A 207 9.27 8.82 18.91
CA HIS A 207 7.88 8.40 18.92
C HIS A 207 7.77 6.91 18.64
N GLY A 208 6.69 6.29 19.10
CA GLY A 208 6.35 4.91 18.72
C GLY A 208 6.15 4.80 17.22
N ALA A 209 6.62 3.71 16.62
CA ALA A 209 6.49 3.51 15.18
C ALA A 209 6.22 2.06 14.83
N SER A 210 5.44 1.85 13.78
CA SER A 210 5.13 0.53 13.22
C SER A 210 6.29 -0.07 12.41
N THR A 211 7.48 0.54 12.41
CA THR A 211 8.57 0.27 11.47
C THR A 211 9.76 -0.44 12.11
N VAL A 212 10.36 -1.39 11.39
CA VAL A 212 11.76 -1.79 11.58
C VAL A 212 12.61 -1.31 10.40
N TRP A 213 13.85 -0.93 10.69
CA TRP A 213 14.83 -0.54 9.66
C TRP A 213 15.54 -1.77 9.07
N LEU A 214 15.77 -1.72 7.77
CA LEU A 214 16.37 -2.79 6.99
C LEU A 214 17.78 -2.44 6.54
N HIS A 215 18.74 -3.27 6.96
CA HIS A 215 20.17 -3.11 6.73
C HIS A 215 20.69 -4.13 5.71
N LYS A 216 21.80 -3.80 5.04
CA LYS A 216 22.46 -4.68 4.07
C LYS A 216 23.14 -5.91 4.71
N SER A 217 23.47 -5.85 5.99
CA SER A 217 24.08 -6.93 6.76
C SER A 217 23.58 -6.89 8.21
N PRO A 218 23.75 -7.96 9.02
CA PRO A 218 23.22 -8.05 10.39
C PRO A 218 24.03 -7.21 11.38
N SER A 219 23.94 -5.88 11.25
CA SER A 219 24.61 -4.91 12.12
C SER A 219 23.85 -3.58 12.13
N HIS A 220 23.77 -2.93 13.30
CA HIS A 220 23.17 -1.60 13.43
C HIS A 220 23.94 -0.50 12.70
N THR A 221 25.23 -0.71 12.42
CA THR A 221 26.08 0.24 11.67
C THR A 221 26.11 -0.04 10.17
N ALA A 222 25.52 -1.17 9.74
CA ALA A 222 25.46 -1.49 8.32
C ALA A 222 24.56 -0.48 7.58
N PRO A 223 24.90 -0.12 6.33
CA PRO A 223 24.06 0.75 5.52
C PRO A 223 22.64 0.19 5.34
N LEU A 224 21.66 1.08 5.19
CA LEU A 224 20.30 0.69 4.81
C LEU A 224 20.30 0.02 3.42
N VAL A 225 19.36 -0.90 3.21
CA VAL A 225 19.11 -1.47 1.87
C VAL A 225 18.68 -0.39 0.89
N THR A 226 18.93 -0.61 -0.40
CA THR A 226 18.62 0.37 -1.46
C THR A 226 17.38 -0.01 -2.23
N ASP A 227 16.56 0.98 -2.60
CA ASP A 227 15.43 0.80 -3.51
C ASP A 227 15.79 1.34 -4.91
N LEU A 228 15.99 0.43 -5.87
CA LEU A 228 16.33 0.78 -7.26
C LEU A 228 15.25 1.61 -7.98
N GLY A 229 13.98 1.43 -7.61
CA GLY A 229 12.86 2.14 -8.21
C GLY A 229 12.70 3.55 -7.65
N LYS A 230 12.85 3.72 -6.34
CA LYS A 230 12.70 5.02 -5.65
C LYS A 230 13.98 5.85 -5.67
N HIS A 231 15.13 5.23 -5.44
CA HIS A 231 16.45 5.86 -5.37
C HIS A 231 17.46 5.18 -6.31
N PRO A 232 17.34 5.36 -7.64
CA PRO A 232 18.25 4.72 -8.60
C PRO A 232 19.71 5.07 -8.32
N GLY A 233 20.50 4.08 -7.87
CA GLY A 233 21.92 4.24 -7.57
C GLY A 233 22.24 5.08 -6.32
N LYS A 234 21.24 5.40 -5.47
CA LYS A 234 21.43 6.21 -4.25
C LYS A 234 21.06 5.44 -2.98
N PRO A 235 21.68 5.76 -1.83
CA PRO A 235 21.28 5.19 -0.55
C PRO A 235 19.85 5.59 -0.17
N SER A 236 19.15 4.68 0.51
CA SER A 236 17.91 5.01 1.22
C SER A 236 18.22 5.87 2.46
N THR A 237 17.22 6.62 2.91
CA THR A 237 17.36 7.60 4.00
C THR A 237 16.50 7.24 5.20
N TYR A 238 16.78 7.86 6.35
CA TYR A 238 15.96 7.78 7.56
C TYR A 238 14.77 8.75 7.54
N SER A 239 14.45 9.35 6.39
CA SER A 239 13.35 10.31 6.28
C SER A 239 12.01 9.63 6.54
N VAL A 240 11.09 10.31 7.23
CA VAL A 240 9.69 9.85 7.34
C VAL A 240 9.02 9.72 5.97
N TYR A 241 9.50 10.48 4.98
CA TYR A 241 9.07 10.46 3.57
C TYR A 241 9.86 9.49 2.67
N ASP A 242 10.53 8.50 3.26
CA ASP A 242 11.27 7.48 2.52
C ASP A 242 11.09 6.08 3.12
N HIS A 243 10.15 5.29 2.57
CA HIS A 243 9.96 3.90 2.98
C HIS A 243 10.92 2.87 2.38
N SER A 244 11.88 3.29 1.56
CA SER A 244 12.72 2.37 0.78
C SER A 244 13.35 1.23 1.59
N ALA A 245 13.72 1.48 2.85
CA ALA A 245 14.35 0.52 3.75
C ALA A 245 13.51 0.21 5.00
N ARG A 246 12.17 0.28 4.90
CA ARG A 246 11.23 0.04 6.01
C ARG A 246 10.41 -1.22 5.78
N ALA A 247 10.31 -2.06 6.80
CA ALA A 247 9.25 -3.06 6.90
C ALA A 247 8.28 -2.65 8.02
N SER A 248 6.98 -2.69 7.75
CA SER A 248 5.95 -2.14 8.62
C SER A 248 5.06 -3.22 9.23
N THR A 249 4.51 -2.91 10.39
CA THR A 249 3.71 -3.83 11.21
C THR A 249 2.57 -4.45 10.41
N GLY A 250 2.41 -5.76 10.59
CA GLY A 250 1.44 -6.60 9.89
C GLY A 250 1.85 -7.04 8.48
N GLN A 251 2.87 -6.43 7.86
CA GLN A 251 3.39 -6.90 6.58
C GLN A 251 4.08 -8.26 6.75
N ARG A 252 3.80 -9.18 5.82
CA ARG A 252 4.34 -10.54 5.82
C ARG A 252 5.50 -10.65 4.84
N TYR A 253 6.59 -11.30 5.25
CA TYR A 253 7.77 -11.53 4.42
C TYR A 253 8.29 -12.95 4.53
N ALA A 254 8.88 -13.46 3.45
CA ALA A 254 9.60 -14.73 3.48
C ALA A 254 10.98 -14.54 4.11
N VAL A 255 11.37 -15.50 4.97
CA VAL A 255 12.68 -15.46 5.65
C VAL A 255 13.77 -15.92 4.69
N ALA A 256 14.84 -15.13 4.57
CA ALA A 256 15.98 -15.42 3.70
C ALA A 256 17.22 -15.94 4.44
N ALA A 257 17.38 -15.60 5.72
CA ALA A 257 18.44 -16.07 6.61
C ALA A 257 18.17 -15.67 8.08
N ARG A 258 18.91 -16.25 9.02
CA ARG A 258 19.00 -15.82 10.42
C ARG A 258 20.46 -15.84 10.87
N GLN A 259 20.86 -14.88 11.71
CA GLN A 259 22.20 -14.80 12.27
C GLN A 259 22.13 -14.09 13.64
N GLY A 260 22.30 -14.83 14.73
CA GLY A 260 22.10 -14.29 16.08
C GLY A 260 20.73 -13.63 16.22
N ASP A 261 20.71 -12.42 16.78
CA ASP A 261 19.50 -11.60 16.94
C ASP A 261 19.02 -10.92 15.65
N TRP A 262 19.51 -11.33 14.48
CA TRP A 262 19.15 -10.73 13.20
C TRP A 262 18.40 -11.71 12.30
N THR A 263 17.35 -11.21 11.66
CA THR A 263 16.58 -11.93 10.65
C THR A 263 16.72 -11.22 9.31
N ALA A 264 17.03 -11.96 8.25
CA ALA A 264 16.97 -11.46 6.89
C ALA A 264 15.65 -11.85 6.22
N ILE A 265 15.06 -10.93 5.48
CA ILE A 265 13.91 -11.17 4.60
C ILE A 265 14.28 -10.92 3.14
N TRP A 266 13.56 -11.56 2.22
CA TRP A 266 13.63 -11.20 0.81
C TRP A 266 12.89 -9.87 0.59
N TYR A 267 13.61 -8.88 0.05
CA TYR A 267 13.12 -7.50 -0.06
C TYR A 267 13.70 -6.86 -1.32
N LEU A 268 12.87 -6.47 -2.29
CA LEU A 268 13.31 -5.83 -3.55
C LEU A 268 14.46 -6.57 -4.29
N GLY A 269 14.49 -7.91 -4.27
CA GLY A 269 15.52 -8.69 -4.95
C GLY A 269 16.83 -8.89 -4.18
N GLN A 270 16.92 -8.44 -2.92
CA GLN A 270 18.10 -8.58 -2.05
C GLN A 270 17.70 -9.12 -0.67
N LYS A 271 18.71 -9.55 0.11
CA LYS A 271 18.52 -9.83 1.55
C LYS A 271 18.51 -8.52 2.32
N ALA A 272 17.50 -8.33 3.16
CA ALA A 272 17.35 -7.17 4.02
C ALA A 272 17.27 -7.62 5.49
N TRP A 273 18.20 -7.15 6.30
CA TRP A 273 18.38 -7.58 7.69
C TRP A 273 17.74 -6.60 8.66
N PHE A 274 16.97 -7.11 9.63
CA PHE A 274 16.47 -6.33 10.76
C PHE A 274 16.80 -7.03 12.08
N HIS A 275 16.97 -6.21 13.12
CA HIS A 275 17.20 -6.68 14.47
C HIS A 275 15.90 -7.24 15.07
N ASN A 276 15.93 -8.49 15.48
CA ASN A 276 14.81 -9.30 15.94
C ASN A 276 15.26 -10.25 17.08
N PRO A 277 15.65 -9.70 18.24
CA PRO A 277 16.17 -10.49 19.35
C PRO A 277 15.06 -11.34 19.97
N ALA A 278 15.38 -12.55 20.43
CA ALA A 278 14.41 -13.44 21.06
C ALA A 278 13.80 -12.85 22.35
N SER A 279 14.55 -11.97 23.05
CA SER A 279 14.11 -11.28 24.27
C SER A 279 13.13 -10.12 24.02
N ASN A 280 13.10 -9.56 22.81
CA ASN A 280 12.20 -8.49 22.41
C ASN A 280 11.90 -8.58 20.90
N PRO A 281 11.12 -9.59 20.48
CA PRO A 281 10.94 -9.89 19.06
C PRO A 281 10.23 -8.74 18.34
N THR A 282 10.76 -8.38 17.18
CA THR A 282 10.18 -7.37 16.27
C THR A 282 9.43 -7.99 15.11
N ALA A 283 9.36 -9.33 15.07
CA ALA A 283 8.55 -10.09 14.15
C ALA A 283 8.03 -11.38 14.80
N ILE A 284 6.95 -11.90 14.26
CA ILE A 284 6.35 -13.17 14.66
C ILE A 284 6.33 -14.16 13.51
N ALA A 285 6.39 -15.45 13.84
CA ALA A 285 6.21 -16.53 12.88
C ALA A 285 4.83 -16.43 12.22
N ALA A 286 4.80 -16.57 10.90
CA ALA A 286 3.61 -16.54 10.06
C ALA A 286 3.65 -17.68 9.05
N LYS A 287 2.50 -18.01 8.48
CA LYS A 287 2.36 -19.03 7.44
C LYS A 287 1.41 -18.52 6.37
N GLY A 288 1.59 -19.01 5.16
CA GLY A 288 0.71 -18.73 4.03
C GLY A 288 1.47 -18.83 2.71
N PRO A 289 0.76 -18.80 1.58
CA PRO A 289 1.35 -19.09 0.28
C PRO A 289 2.54 -18.18 -0.01
N LEU A 290 3.58 -18.77 -0.58
CA LEU A 290 4.75 -18.09 -1.11
C LEU A 290 4.88 -18.40 -2.61
N VAL A 291 5.67 -17.61 -3.32
CA VAL A 291 6.08 -17.89 -4.70
C VAL A 291 7.59 -17.89 -4.83
N THR A 292 8.09 -18.73 -5.72
CA THR A 292 9.48 -18.72 -6.21
C THR A 292 9.48 -18.70 -7.74
N PRO A 293 10.46 -18.06 -8.40
CA PRO A 293 10.64 -18.17 -9.85
C PRO A 293 10.69 -19.62 -10.36
N LEU A 294 10.06 -19.88 -11.51
CA LEU A 294 10.17 -21.16 -12.21
C LEU A 294 11.52 -21.32 -12.90
N SER A 295 11.95 -20.27 -13.60
CA SER A 295 13.24 -20.21 -14.30
C SER A 295 13.69 -18.75 -14.45
N GLY A 296 15.00 -18.52 -14.35
CA GLY A 296 15.60 -17.20 -14.55
C GLY A 296 15.03 -16.10 -13.65
N GLU A 297 15.17 -14.85 -14.11
CA GLU A 297 14.60 -13.68 -13.45
C GLU A 297 13.15 -13.45 -13.88
N VAL A 298 12.25 -13.24 -12.91
CA VAL A 298 10.84 -12.93 -13.16
C VAL A 298 10.60 -11.43 -13.10
N LYS A 299 9.84 -10.93 -14.07
CA LYS A 299 9.41 -9.53 -14.19
C LYS A 299 8.34 -9.21 -13.14
N VAL A 300 8.46 -8.04 -12.54
CA VAL A 300 7.49 -7.50 -11.57
C VAL A 300 6.71 -6.37 -12.19
N TYR A 301 5.44 -6.25 -11.85
CA TYR A 301 4.52 -5.25 -12.39
C TYR A 301 3.82 -4.51 -11.25
N GLY A 302 3.55 -3.21 -11.45
CA GLY A 302 2.73 -2.43 -10.52
C GLY A 302 1.23 -2.44 -10.83
N ARG A 303 0.82 -3.21 -11.84
CA ARG A 303 -0.57 -3.34 -12.31
C ARG A 303 -0.79 -4.77 -12.81
N ALA A 304 -2.01 -5.26 -12.69
CA ALA A 304 -2.45 -6.55 -13.21
C ALA A 304 -3.43 -6.35 -14.39
N TYR A 305 -2.92 -5.79 -15.49
CA TYR A 305 -3.72 -5.57 -16.70
C TYR A 305 -3.76 -6.82 -17.59
N PRO A 306 -4.82 -7.00 -18.39
CA PRO A 306 -4.98 -8.19 -19.22
C PRO A 306 -4.05 -8.16 -20.44
N GLU A 307 -3.89 -9.32 -21.08
CA GLU A 307 -3.16 -9.46 -22.33
C GLU A 307 -3.82 -8.67 -23.48
N LYS A 308 -3.02 -8.25 -24.48
CA LYS A 308 -3.49 -7.44 -25.63
C LYS A 308 -4.71 -8.02 -26.33
N SER A 309 -4.79 -9.34 -26.47
CA SER A 309 -5.89 -10.02 -27.17
C SER A 309 -7.25 -9.87 -26.48
N ALA A 310 -7.29 -9.53 -25.18
CA ALA A 310 -8.52 -9.29 -24.43
C ALA A 310 -9.20 -7.95 -24.80
N TYR A 311 -8.45 -6.97 -25.29
CA TYR A 311 -8.97 -5.64 -25.62
C TYR A 311 -9.74 -5.69 -26.94
N LYS A 312 -11.08 -5.70 -26.86
CA LYS A 312 -11.99 -5.66 -28.02
C LYS A 312 -12.63 -4.30 -28.24
N SER A 313 -12.97 -3.60 -27.16
CA SER A 313 -13.77 -2.37 -27.19
C SER A 313 -13.09 -1.18 -26.51
N ALA A 314 -11.87 -1.36 -26.01
CA ALA A 314 -11.05 -0.33 -25.39
C ALA A 314 -9.65 -0.31 -26.00
N ALA A 315 -8.99 0.85 -25.96
CA ALA A 315 -7.60 0.97 -26.38
C ALA A 315 -6.69 0.12 -25.48
N TYR A 316 -5.81 -0.66 -26.11
CA TYR A 316 -4.84 -1.49 -25.40
C TYR A 316 -3.98 -0.64 -24.47
N GLN A 317 -3.84 -1.10 -23.22
CA GLN A 317 -2.93 -0.52 -22.23
C GLN A 317 -1.69 -1.41 -22.07
N PRO A 318 -0.51 -0.96 -22.56
CA PRO A 318 0.72 -1.72 -22.39
C PRO A 318 1.07 -1.95 -20.92
N LEU A 319 1.43 -3.20 -20.62
CA LEU A 319 1.94 -3.58 -19.31
C LEU A 319 3.49 -3.52 -19.31
N THR A 320 4.03 -2.49 -18.66
CA THR A 320 5.48 -2.26 -18.54
C THR A 320 5.99 -2.83 -17.22
N PRO A 321 6.99 -3.73 -17.22
CA PRO A 321 7.64 -4.19 -15.99
C PRO A 321 8.28 -3.04 -15.20
N LEU A 322 8.28 -3.15 -13.88
CA LEU A 322 9.05 -2.30 -12.99
C LEU A 322 10.55 -2.67 -13.06
N LYS A 323 11.40 -1.83 -12.45
CA LYS A 323 12.86 -2.08 -12.39
C LYS A 323 13.24 -3.28 -11.52
N TYR A 324 12.31 -3.75 -10.68
CA TYR A 324 12.54 -4.87 -9.79
C TYR A 324 12.42 -6.20 -10.54
N LYS A 325 13.24 -7.15 -10.11
CA LYS A 325 13.20 -8.54 -10.56
C LYS A 325 13.32 -9.45 -9.35
N ILE A 326 12.72 -10.63 -9.45
CA ILE A 326 12.92 -11.70 -8.48
C ILE A 326 13.71 -12.82 -9.14
N GLY A 327 14.78 -13.26 -8.49
CA GLY A 327 15.75 -14.21 -9.05
C GLY A 327 15.60 -15.63 -8.48
N PRO A 328 16.26 -16.64 -9.09
CA PRO A 328 16.27 -18.00 -8.58
C PRO A 328 16.68 -18.09 -7.11
N GLY A 329 16.00 -18.95 -6.34
CA GLY A 329 16.25 -19.11 -4.89
C GLY A 329 15.61 -18.05 -3.99
N GLN A 330 14.98 -17.01 -4.56
CA GLN A 330 14.22 -16.03 -3.80
C GLN A 330 12.77 -16.45 -3.64
N THR A 331 12.18 -16.13 -2.48
CA THR A 331 10.79 -16.43 -2.17
C THR A 331 10.06 -15.18 -1.70
N TYR A 332 8.80 -15.02 -2.09
CA TYR A 332 7.98 -13.86 -1.73
C TYR A 332 6.59 -14.30 -1.32
N THR A 333 6.01 -13.63 -0.32
CA THR A 333 4.69 -13.97 0.20
C THR A 333 3.60 -13.54 -0.76
N VAL A 334 2.60 -14.40 -0.96
CA VAL A 334 1.40 -14.09 -1.74
C VAL A 334 0.30 -13.57 -0.82
N GLY A 335 -0.30 -12.45 -1.23
CA GLY A 335 -1.48 -11.86 -0.60
C GLY A 335 -2.78 -12.31 -1.25
N ASP A 336 -2.79 -12.40 -2.58
CA ASP A 336 -3.94 -12.80 -3.37
C ASP A 336 -3.52 -13.26 -4.79
N THR A 337 -4.43 -13.89 -5.54
CA THR A 337 -4.26 -14.21 -6.96
C THR A 337 -5.43 -13.70 -7.79
N ILE A 338 -5.15 -12.73 -8.66
CA ILE A 338 -6.16 -12.01 -9.43
C ILE A 338 -6.08 -12.32 -10.93
N THR A 339 -7.21 -12.16 -11.63
CA THR A 339 -7.27 -12.20 -13.09
C THR A 339 -7.03 -10.79 -13.64
N GLY A 340 -6.23 -10.70 -14.70
CA GLY A 340 -5.93 -9.43 -15.34
C GLY A 340 -7.19 -8.72 -15.83
N SER A 341 -7.36 -7.47 -15.43
CA SER A 341 -8.52 -6.65 -15.82
C SER A 341 -8.15 -5.18 -16.02
N TYR A 342 -8.89 -4.47 -16.86
CA TYR A 342 -8.75 -3.05 -17.07
C TYR A 342 -10.12 -2.39 -17.22
N TYR A 343 -10.35 -1.32 -16.49
CA TYR A 343 -11.56 -0.51 -16.59
C TYR A 343 -11.24 0.79 -17.34
N ALA A 344 -11.84 0.99 -18.51
CA ALA A 344 -11.69 2.20 -19.30
C ALA A 344 -12.80 3.19 -18.96
N ALA A 345 -12.50 4.19 -18.12
CA ALA A 345 -13.40 5.29 -17.75
C ALA A 345 -12.95 6.59 -18.43
N ASN A 346 -13.26 6.75 -19.72
CA ASN A 346 -12.80 7.87 -20.54
C ASN A 346 -13.93 8.81 -20.97
N ALA A 347 -15.05 8.80 -20.25
CA ALA A 347 -16.25 9.54 -20.60
C ALA A 347 -17.10 9.88 -19.37
N TYR A 348 -17.75 11.04 -19.38
CA TYR A 348 -18.70 11.41 -18.30
C TYR A 348 -19.85 10.43 -18.07
N SER A 349 -20.25 9.64 -19.08
CA SER A 349 -21.36 8.70 -18.94
C SER A 349 -20.83 7.28 -18.74
N PRO A 350 -21.23 6.58 -17.67
CA PRO A 350 -20.79 5.22 -17.41
C PRO A 350 -21.23 4.21 -18.49
N ALA A 351 -22.25 4.56 -19.29
CA ALA A 351 -22.68 3.74 -20.44
C ALA A 351 -21.59 3.60 -21.53
N ARG A 352 -20.56 4.46 -21.49
CA ARG A 352 -19.42 4.41 -22.42
C ARG A 352 -18.18 3.75 -21.80
N HIS A 353 -18.25 3.34 -20.55
CA HIS A 353 -17.14 2.68 -19.88
C HIS A 353 -17.04 1.23 -20.33
N VAL A 354 -15.81 0.72 -20.42
CA VAL A 354 -15.54 -0.64 -20.88
C VAL A 354 -14.73 -1.37 -19.83
N THR A 355 -15.21 -2.54 -19.41
CA THR A 355 -14.41 -3.47 -18.61
C THR A 355 -13.81 -4.52 -19.54
N THR A 356 -12.49 -4.64 -19.54
CA THR A 356 -11.74 -5.67 -20.25
C THR A 356 -11.23 -6.67 -19.23
N THR A 357 -11.60 -7.94 -19.36
CA THR A 357 -11.07 -9.05 -18.54
C THR A 357 -10.33 -10.02 -19.43
N GLY A 358 -9.09 -10.36 -19.06
CA GLY A 358 -8.25 -11.29 -19.79
C GLY A 358 -8.22 -12.68 -19.15
N LYS A 359 -7.25 -13.49 -19.58
CA LYS A 359 -6.94 -14.80 -19.01
C LYS A 359 -5.65 -14.81 -18.20
N ALA A 360 -4.81 -13.77 -18.34
CA ALA A 360 -3.59 -13.64 -17.55
C ALA A 360 -3.92 -13.64 -16.04
N ARG A 361 -3.20 -14.46 -15.26
CA ARG A 361 -3.31 -14.54 -13.80
C ARG A 361 -2.07 -13.94 -13.16
N TYR A 362 -2.26 -13.25 -12.05
CA TYR A 362 -1.19 -12.56 -11.31
C TYR A 362 -1.24 -12.95 -9.84
N HIS A 363 -0.08 -13.19 -9.22
CA HIS A 363 0.04 -13.22 -7.77
C HIS A 363 0.40 -11.83 -7.26
N GLN A 364 -0.39 -11.31 -6.32
CA GLN A 364 -0.01 -10.16 -5.52
C GLN A 364 1.04 -10.60 -4.51
N ILE A 365 2.23 -10.01 -4.57
CA ILE A 365 3.34 -10.29 -3.67
C ILE A 365 3.70 -9.08 -2.81
N GLN A 366 4.18 -9.31 -1.60
CA GLN A 366 4.89 -8.29 -0.83
C GLN A 366 6.31 -8.17 -1.40
N LEU A 367 6.63 -7.05 -2.06
CA LEU A 367 7.95 -6.78 -2.60
C LEU A 367 8.43 -5.40 -2.16
N GLY A 368 9.37 -5.39 -1.22
CA GLY A 368 9.77 -4.16 -0.55
C GLY A 368 8.70 -3.69 0.43
N HIS A 369 8.46 -2.38 0.49
CA HIS A 369 7.39 -1.80 1.29
C HIS A 369 6.00 -1.90 0.63
N ARG A 370 5.93 -2.30 -0.64
CA ARG A 370 4.72 -2.24 -1.47
C ARG A 370 4.19 -3.62 -1.84
N VAL A 371 2.91 -3.68 -2.20
CA VAL A 371 2.34 -4.83 -2.92
C VAL A 371 2.64 -4.67 -4.42
N MET A 372 3.03 -5.74 -5.09
CA MET A 372 3.30 -5.75 -6.54
C MET A 372 2.82 -7.07 -7.15
N PHE A 373 2.91 -7.21 -8.47
CA PHE A 373 2.38 -8.36 -9.19
C PHE A 373 3.46 -9.09 -9.97
N VAL A 374 3.40 -10.42 -9.94
CA VAL A 374 4.13 -11.31 -10.86
C VAL A 374 3.12 -12.16 -11.62
N MET A 375 3.41 -12.51 -12.87
CA MET A 375 2.52 -13.40 -13.63
C MET A 375 2.59 -14.80 -13.03
N ALA A 376 1.43 -15.42 -12.80
CA ALA A 376 1.34 -16.74 -12.17
C ALA A 376 2.06 -17.84 -12.98
N LYS A 377 2.12 -17.69 -14.31
CA LYS A 377 2.83 -18.63 -15.20
C LYS A 377 4.35 -18.58 -15.12
N ASP A 378 4.91 -17.54 -14.49
CA ASP A 378 6.38 -17.32 -14.41
C ASP A 378 6.94 -17.78 -13.04
N VAL A 379 6.07 -18.16 -12.10
CA VAL A 379 6.43 -18.57 -10.73
C VAL A 379 5.70 -19.85 -10.32
N ARG A 380 6.22 -20.53 -9.30
CA ARG A 380 5.54 -21.65 -8.65
C ARG A 380 5.12 -21.23 -7.25
N LEU A 381 3.86 -21.53 -6.90
CA LEU A 381 3.38 -21.45 -5.53
C LEU A 381 4.04 -22.54 -4.68
N ILE A 382 4.52 -22.18 -3.49
CA ILE A 382 5.11 -23.07 -2.50
C ILE A 382 4.58 -22.71 -1.12
N GLY A 383 4.51 -23.70 -0.22
CA GLY A 383 3.99 -23.53 1.15
C GLY A 383 2.84 -24.47 1.44
#